data_AF-A0A1W2CZS4-F1
#
_entry.id   AF-A0A1W2CZS4-F1
#
_cell.length_a   1.000
_cell.length_b   1.000
_cell.length_c   1.000
_cell.angle_alpha   90.00
_cell.angle_beta   90.00
_cell.angle_gamma   90.00
#
_symmetry.space_group_name_H-M   'P 1'
#
loop_
_entity.id
_entity.type
_entity.pdbx_description
1 polymer ?
#
loop_
_entity_poly.entity_id
_entity_poly.type
_entity_poly.pdbx_seq_one_letter_code
_entity_poly.pdbx_strand_id
1 'polypeptide(L)'
;MAQLERTSGWTAISEAGPERLPAASGGATAFKFRDPDGHPLEFLEFPAGAVPERWRRAETANPCLGIDHSAITVADVDRAITFYEGFGFRVTGRQRNEGAEQGRMDGLGSFARCEVVTLRLPGAPAPHLELLGYREPGVILEEVEDDSPFATTLLLERSDRPAESLRDPSGHRLEFRSEPAVS
;
A
#
# COMPACT_ATOMS: atom_id res chain seq x y z
N MET A 1 17.69 -6.57 -2.20
CA MET A 1 17.69 -7.07 -3.60
C MET A 1 18.06 -8.54 -3.73
N ALA A 2 19.02 -9.09 -2.98
CA ALA A 2 19.41 -10.52 -3.07
C ALA A 2 18.25 -11.54 -2.97
N GLN A 3 17.14 -11.19 -2.31
CA GLN A 3 15.93 -12.02 -2.28
C GLN A 3 15.30 -12.16 -3.69
N LEU A 4 15.19 -11.06 -4.43
CA LEU A 4 14.62 -11.03 -5.78
C LEU A 4 15.51 -11.72 -6.81
N GLU A 5 16.83 -11.70 -6.64
CA GLU A 5 17.76 -12.40 -7.54
C GLU A 5 17.53 -13.92 -7.56
N ARG A 6 16.85 -14.46 -6.55
CA ARG A 6 16.50 -15.88 -6.44
C ARG A 6 15.16 -16.24 -7.10
N THR A 7 14.43 -15.25 -7.59
CA THR A 7 13.12 -15.40 -8.22
C THR A 7 13.18 -14.86 -9.64
N SER A 8 12.73 -15.64 -10.63
CA SER A 8 12.63 -15.18 -12.01
C SER A 8 11.24 -14.60 -12.31
N GLY A 9 11.13 -13.72 -13.31
CA GLY A 9 9.85 -13.23 -13.83
C GLY A 9 9.37 -11.90 -13.21
N TRP A 10 10.00 -11.40 -12.16
CA TRP A 10 9.68 -10.07 -11.64
C TRP A 10 10.21 -8.96 -12.58
N THR A 11 9.57 -7.79 -12.53
CA THR A 11 10.00 -6.60 -13.27
C THR A 11 10.00 -5.37 -12.37
N ALA A 12 10.96 -4.46 -12.54
CA ALA A 12 11.00 -3.24 -11.73
C ALA A 12 9.87 -2.28 -12.13
N ILE A 13 9.25 -1.65 -11.13
CA ILE A 13 8.42 -0.45 -11.31
C ILE A 13 9.29 0.78 -11.03
N SER A 14 10.08 0.74 -9.95
CA SER A 14 11.02 1.82 -9.64
C SER A 14 12.13 1.93 -10.69
N GLU A 15 12.44 3.16 -11.10
CA GLU A 15 13.28 3.43 -12.27
C GLU A 15 14.79 3.36 -11.98
N ALA A 16 15.19 3.59 -10.73
CA ALA A 16 16.61 3.77 -10.34
C ALA A 16 17.06 2.82 -9.22
N GLY A 17 16.37 1.70 -9.04
CA GLY A 17 16.57 0.80 -7.89
C GLY A 17 15.88 1.33 -6.63
N PRO A 18 16.28 0.89 -5.42
CA PRO A 18 15.71 1.38 -4.18
C PRO A 18 15.91 2.89 -4.02
N GLU A 19 14.83 3.60 -3.76
CA GLU A 19 14.77 5.05 -3.71
C GLU A 19 14.54 5.51 -2.27
N ARG A 20 15.37 6.44 -1.79
CA ARG A 20 15.19 7.01 -0.45
C ARG A 20 14.29 8.23 -0.52
N LEU A 21 13.10 8.13 0.08
CA LEU A 21 12.15 9.23 0.13
C LEU A 21 12.64 10.37 1.04
N PRO A 22 12.17 11.61 0.83
CA PRO A 22 12.49 12.73 1.70
C PRO A 22 12.07 12.49 3.15
N ALA A 23 12.79 13.09 4.10
CA ALA A 23 12.45 12.99 5.53
C ALA A 23 11.05 13.58 5.85
N ALA A 24 10.58 14.54 5.05
CA ALA A 24 9.23 15.09 5.13
C ALA A 24 8.13 14.04 4.86
N SER A 25 8.47 12.94 4.18
CA SER A 25 7.61 11.80 3.85
C SER A 25 7.99 10.55 4.66
N GLY A 26 8.59 10.73 5.84
CA GLY A 26 8.99 9.63 6.72
C GLY A 26 10.39 9.07 6.45
N GLY A 27 11.02 9.41 5.32
CA GLY A 27 12.43 9.11 5.06
C GLY A 27 12.77 7.63 4.84
N ALA A 28 11.78 6.81 4.52
CA ALA A 28 11.97 5.40 4.19
C ALA A 28 12.67 5.22 2.84
N THR A 29 13.34 4.08 2.69
CA THR A 29 13.83 3.61 1.39
C THR A 29 12.86 2.58 0.86
N ALA A 30 12.39 2.75 -0.37
CA ALA A 30 11.39 1.87 -0.97
C ALA A 30 11.82 1.38 -2.35
N PHE A 31 11.37 0.20 -2.74
CA PHE A 31 11.55 -0.36 -4.07
C PHE A 31 10.29 -1.08 -4.51
N LYS A 32 9.67 -0.60 -5.60
CA LYS A 32 8.48 -1.19 -6.20
C LYS A 32 8.83 -2.05 -7.39
N PHE A 33 8.18 -3.19 -7.46
CA PHE A 33 8.35 -4.17 -8.53
C PHE A 33 7.04 -4.90 -8.77
N ARG A 34 6.92 -5.54 -9.92
CA ARG A 34 5.87 -6.52 -10.19
C ARG A 34 6.42 -7.91 -9.93
N ASP A 35 5.65 -8.73 -9.25
CA ASP A 35 5.93 -10.16 -9.16
C ASP A 35 5.74 -10.85 -10.54
N PRO A 36 6.00 -12.16 -10.66
CA PRO A 36 5.84 -12.89 -11.94
C PRO A 36 4.42 -12.87 -12.52
N ASP A 37 3.40 -12.66 -11.70
CA ASP A 37 1.99 -12.57 -12.11
C ASP A 37 1.58 -11.11 -12.44
N GLY A 38 2.50 -10.17 -12.27
CA GLY A 38 2.32 -8.76 -12.62
C GLY A 38 1.83 -7.90 -11.45
N HIS A 39 1.62 -8.46 -10.26
CA HIS A 39 1.09 -7.74 -9.11
C HIS A 39 2.13 -6.77 -8.53
N PRO A 40 1.77 -5.50 -8.25
CA PRO A 40 2.69 -4.55 -7.69
C PRO A 40 2.96 -4.85 -6.20
N LEU A 41 4.23 -4.97 -5.85
CA LEU A 41 4.74 -5.14 -4.50
C LEU A 41 5.78 -4.05 -4.19
N GLU A 42 5.92 -3.72 -2.90
CA GLU A 42 6.91 -2.78 -2.40
C GLU A 42 7.76 -3.43 -1.31
N PHE A 43 9.08 -3.31 -1.44
CA PHE A 43 9.97 -3.45 -0.29
C PHE A 43 10.14 -2.11 0.40
N LEU A 44 10.02 -2.12 1.73
CA LEU A 44 10.14 -0.94 2.56
C LEU A 44 11.23 -1.15 3.63
N GLU A 45 12.17 -0.21 3.68
CA GLU A 45 13.17 -0.11 4.74
C GLU A 45 12.95 1.19 5.52
N PHE A 46 12.67 1.05 6.81
CA PHE A 46 12.52 2.19 7.71
C PHE A 46 13.88 2.82 8.03
N PRO A 47 13.96 4.16 8.18
CA PRO A 47 15.19 4.79 8.62
C PRO A 47 15.54 4.35 10.05
N ALA A 48 16.84 4.36 10.36
CA ALA A 48 17.33 4.02 11.69
C ALA A 48 16.60 4.83 12.78
N GLY A 49 16.09 4.15 13.80
CA GLY A 49 15.33 4.76 14.89
C GLY A 49 13.83 4.96 14.61
N ALA A 50 13.37 4.77 13.37
CA ALA A 50 11.95 4.84 12.99
C ALA A 50 11.30 3.47 12.77
N VAL A 51 12.01 2.38 13.03
CA VAL A 51 11.48 1.01 12.91
C VAL A 51 10.29 0.84 13.89
N PRO A 52 9.09 0.48 13.40
CA PRO A 52 7.93 0.24 14.25
C PRO A 52 8.20 -0.81 15.33
N GLU A 53 7.64 -0.63 16.53
CA GLU A 53 7.91 -1.51 17.69
C GLU A 53 7.75 -2.99 17.41
N ARG A 54 6.69 -3.35 16.69
CA ARG A 54 6.39 -4.74 16.31
C ARG A 54 7.51 -5.41 15.50
N TRP A 55 8.28 -4.62 14.76
CA TRP A 55 9.38 -5.10 13.92
C TRP A 55 10.74 -5.05 14.62
N ARG A 56 10.88 -4.26 15.70
CA ARG A 56 12.16 -4.07 16.40
C ARG A 56 12.74 -5.34 17.05
N ARG A 57 11.89 -6.32 17.39
CA ARG A 57 12.29 -7.57 18.08
C ARG A 57 12.37 -8.80 17.17
N ALA A 58 12.20 -8.61 15.87
CA ALA A 58 12.28 -9.72 14.94
C ALA A 58 13.75 -10.14 14.75
N GLU A 59 14.25 -11.00 15.64
CA GLU A 59 15.53 -11.70 15.44
C GLU A 59 15.33 -12.78 14.38
N THR A 60 15.40 -12.39 13.10
CA THR A 60 15.27 -13.33 12.01
C THR A 60 16.41 -13.15 11.01
N ALA A 61 16.86 -14.26 10.43
CA ALA A 61 17.79 -14.25 9.29
C ALA A 61 17.13 -13.72 8.00
N ASN A 62 15.80 -13.54 7.99
CA ASN A 62 15.04 -13.04 6.86
C ASN A 62 14.91 -11.51 6.94
N PRO A 63 15.30 -10.74 5.90
CA PRO A 63 15.10 -9.30 5.88
C PRO A 63 13.63 -8.88 5.80
N CYS A 64 12.73 -9.75 5.33
CA CYS A 64 11.30 -9.44 5.24
C CYS A 64 10.58 -9.80 6.55
N LEU A 65 10.19 -8.78 7.31
CA LEU A 65 9.60 -8.94 8.66
C LEU A 65 8.08 -9.22 8.64
N GLY A 66 7.40 -8.87 7.54
CA GLY A 66 5.98 -9.07 7.33
C GLY A 66 5.38 -8.01 6.40
N ILE A 67 4.04 -7.96 6.31
CA ILE A 67 3.32 -6.94 5.54
C ILE A 67 3.10 -5.71 6.43
N ASP A 68 3.56 -4.54 5.97
CA ASP A 68 3.40 -3.27 6.68
C ASP A 68 2.05 -2.61 6.39
N HIS A 69 1.71 -2.52 5.12
CA HIS A 69 0.49 -1.91 4.62
C HIS A 69 0.08 -2.47 3.26
N SER A 70 -1.17 -2.24 2.89
CA SER A 70 -1.64 -2.23 1.51
C SER A 70 -1.86 -0.78 1.10
N ALA A 71 -1.50 -0.40 -0.12
CA ALA A 71 -1.72 0.96 -0.63
C ALA A 71 -2.57 0.92 -1.90
N ILE A 72 -3.54 1.83 -2.01
CA ILE A 72 -4.42 1.94 -3.17
C ILE A 72 -4.47 3.38 -3.68
N THR A 73 -4.50 3.57 -5.00
CA THR A 73 -4.69 4.89 -5.60
C THR A 73 -6.15 5.28 -5.59
N VAL A 74 -6.49 6.46 -5.07
CA VAL A 74 -7.87 6.97 -5.04
C VAL A 74 -8.01 8.28 -5.80
N ALA A 75 -9.13 8.46 -6.49
CA ALA A 75 -9.38 9.70 -7.23
C ALA A 75 -9.71 10.90 -6.31
N ASP A 76 -10.32 10.63 -5.16
CA ASP A 76 -10.68 11.64 -4.16
C ASP A 76 -10.41 11.09 -2.75
N VAL A 77 -9.40 11.67 -2.10
CA VAL A 77 -8.92 11.25 -0.78
C VAL A 77 -9.99 11.43 0.30
N ASP A 78 -10.69 12.57 0.33
CA ASP A 78 -11.64 12.86 1.41
C ASP A 78 -12.90 12.00 1.28
N ARG A 79 -13.35 11.73 0.05
CA ARG A 79 -14.43 10.76 -0.20
C ARG A 79 -14.04 9.34 0.19
N ALA A 80 -12.81 8.93 -0.13
CA ALA A 80 -12.31 7.63 0.27
C ALA A 80 -12.20 7.50 1.80
N ILE A 81 -11.66 8.52 2.50
CA ILE A 81 -11.63 8.56 3.97
C ILE A 81 -13.03 8.34 4.54
N THR A 82 -14.02 9.13 4.09
CA THR A 82 -15.41 9.03 4.59
C THR A 82 -15.96 7.61 4.41
N PHE A 83 -15.67 6.98 3.27
CA PHE A 83 -16.08 5.60 2.99
C PHE A 83 -15.44 4.59 3.94
N TYR A 84 -14.11 4.63 4.11
CA TYR A 84 -13.40 3.67 4.97
C TYR A 84 -13.67 3.90 6.47
N GLU A 85 -13.89 5.14 6.90
CA GLU A 85 -14.34 5.44 8.27
C GLU A 85 -15.70 4.81 8.58
N GLY A 86 -16.58 4.68 7.58
CA GLY A 86 -17.84 3.95 7.68
C GLY A 86 -17.68 2.47 8.06
N PHE A 87 -16.49 1.89 7.85
CA PHE A 87 -16.13 0.52 8.24
C PHE A 87 -15.29 0.44 9.52
N GLY A 88 -15.08 1.57 10.20
CA GLY A 88 -14.35 1.64 11.48
C GLY A 88 -12.87 1.98 11.36
N PHE A 89 -12.35 2.25 10.16
CA PHE A 89 -11.00 2.78 10.02
C PHE A 89 -10.92 4.19 10.63
N ARG A 90 -9.70 4.60 10.99
CA ARG A 90 -9.39 5.96 11.45
C ARG A 90 -8.17 6.48 10.73
N VAL A 91 -8.20 7.76 10.37
CA VAL A 91 -7.01 8.48 9.91
C VAL A 91 -6.01 8.58 11.06
N THR A 92 -4.79 8.12 10.81
CA THR A 92 -3.67 8.15 11.78
C THR A 92 -2.44 8.87 11.24
N GLY A 93 -2.40 9.14 9.95
CA GLY A 93 -1.35 9.89 9.28
C GLY A 93 -1.89 10.51 8.00
N ARG A 94 -1.39 11.71 7.67
CA ARG A 94 -1.65 12.41 6.41
C ARG A 94 -0.39 13.17 6.07
N GLN A 95 0.18 12.87 4.91
CA GLN A 95 1.46 13.40 4.47
C GLN A 95 1.44 13.67 2.96
N ARG A 96 2.36 14.51 2.51
CA ARG A 96 2.57 14.77 1.09
C ARG A 96 3.92 14.19 0.71
N ASN A 97 3.90 13.36 -0.32
CA ASN A 97 5.09 12.90 -0.99
C ASN A 97 5.24 13.69 -2.29
N GLU A 98 6.41 14.29 -2.47
CA GLU A 98 6.67 15.18 -3.60
C GLU A 98 8.12 15.12 -4.01
N GLY A 99 8.35 15.16 -5.32
CA GLY A 99 9.67 15.29 -5.90
C GLY A 99 9.99 14.16 -6.87
N ALA A 100 11.25 14.15 -7.29
CA ALA A 100 11.75 13.19 -8.27
C ALA A 100 11.93 11.80 -7.64
N GLU A 101 12.20 11.73 -6.34
CA GLU A 101 12.29 10.51 -5.56
C GLU A 101 10.95 9.76 -5.60
N GLN A 102 9.84 10.45 -5.32
CA GLN A 102 8.51 9.82 -5.41
C GLN A 102 8.23 9.35 -6.85
N GLY A 103 8.50 10.21 -7.85
CA GLY A 103 8.27 9.86 -9.25
C GLY A 103 9.04 8.61 -9.69
N ARG A 104 10.34 8.53 -9.39
CA ARG A 104 11.17 7.36 -9.73
C ARG A 104 10.79 6.12 -8.94
N MET A 105 10.37 6.24 -7.68
CA MET A 105 9.91 5.11 -6.87
C MET A 105 8.67 4.46 -7.49
N ASP A 106 7.73 5.26 -8.02
CA ASP A 106 6.47 4.79 -8.61
C ASP A 106 6.50 4.56 -10.13
N GLY A 107 7.61 4.84 -10.81
CA GLY A 107 7.70 4.70 -12.26
C GLY A 107 6.95 5.80 -13.03
N LEU A 108 6.89 7.00 -12.46
CA LEU A 108 6.18 8.18 -12.99
C LEU A 108 7.15 9.26 -13.53
N GLY A 109 8.43 8.92 -13.69
CA GLY A 109 9.46 9.83 -14.18
C GLY A 109 9.98 10.82 -13.13
N SER A 110 10.35 12.01 -13.59
CA SER A 110 11.17 12.94 -12.81
C SER A 110 10.43 13.77 -11.75
N PHE A 111 9.10 13.65 -11.66
CA PHE A 111 8.32 14.37 -10.66
C PHE A 111 6.99 13.69 -10.39
N ALA A 112 6.65 13.52 -9.12
CA ALA A 112 5.30 13.20 -8.71
C ALA A 112 4.90 14.01 -7.47
N ARG A 113 3.60 14.22 -7.31
CA ARG A 113 2.97 14.76 -6.10
C ARG A 113 1.80 13.87 -5.71
N CYS A 114 1.94 13.24 -4.55
CA CYS A 114 0.97 12.33 -3.99
C CYS A 114 0.62 12.74 -2.56
N GLU A 115 -0.67 12.76 -2.26
CA GLU A 115 -1.15 12.80 -0.89
C GLU A 115 -1.31 11.37 -0.37
N VAL A 116 -0.65 11.04 0.73
CA VAL A 116 -0.69 9.71 1.35
C VAL A 116 -1.43 9.81 2.68
N VAL A 117 -2.52 9.04 2.82
CA VAL A 117 -3.31 8.98 4.05
C VAL A 117 -3.28 7.58 4.64
N THR A 118 -2.77 7.48 5.86
CA THR A 118 -2.65 6.24 6.63
C THR A 118 -3.93 5.99 7.43
N LEU A 119 -4.64 4.92 7.09
CA LEU A 119 -5.85 4.45 7.75
C LEU A 119 -5.58 3.18 8.57
N ARG A 120 -6.05 3.15 9.82
CA ARG A 120 -5.89 2.01 10.73
C ARG A 120 -7.21 1.61 11.37
N LEU A 121 -7.41 0.31 11.56
CA LEU A 121 -8.44 -0.20 12.45
C LEU A 121 -7.94 -0.08 13.91
N PRO A 122 -8.81 0.30 14.86
CA PRO A 122 -8.46 0.32 16.28
C PRO A 122 -7.92 -1.04 16.76
N GLY A 123 -6.76 -1.02 17.43
CA GLY A 123 -6.12 -2.24 17.94
C GLY A 123 -5.34 -3.07 16.89
N ALA A 124 -5.38 -2.70 15.61
CA ALA A 124 -4.67 -3.39 14.53
C ALA A 124 -3.57 -2.49 13.92
N PRO A 125 -2.31 -2.61 14.37
CA PRO A 125 -1.21 -1.78 13.89
C PRO A 125 -0.63 -2.21 12.53
N ALA A 126 -0.94 -3.40 12.01
CA ALA A 126 -0.60 -3.81 10.63
C ALA A 126 -1.33 -5.10 10.24
N PRO A 127 -1.51 -5.35 8.92
CA PRO A 127 -1.32 -4.38 7.85
C PRO A 127 -2.31 -3.23 7.98
N HIS A 128 -1.87 -2.02 7.67
CA HIS A 128 -2.75 -0.85 7.61
C HIS A 128 -3.04 -0.48 6.14
N LEU A 129 -3.99 0.41 5.91
CA LEU A 129 -4.34 0.84 4.55
C LEU A 129 -3.76 2.24 4.29
N GLU A 130 -3.12 2.43 3.16
CA GLU A 130 -2.74 3.75 2.66
C GLU A 130 -3.59 4.14 1.44
N LEU A 131 -4.13 5.35 1.47
CA LEU A 131 -4.79 5.96 0.32
C LEU A 131 -3.79 6.88 -0.38
N LEU A 132 -3.58 6.66 -1.68
CA LEU A 132 -2.67 7.42 -2.53
C LEU A 132 -3.48 8.35 -3.46
N GLY A 133 -3.52 9.63 -3.12
CA GLY A 133 -4.16 10.67 -3.92
C GLY A 133 -3.15 11.38 -4.81
N TYR A 134 -2.88 10.83 -6.00
CA TYR A 134 -1.99 11.49 -6.96
C TYR A 134 -2.61 12.75 -7.55
N ARG A 135 -1.86 13.84 -7.47
CA ARG A 135 -2.20 15.14 -8.07
C ARG A 135 -1.38 15.44 -9.31
N GLU A 136 -0.17 14.88 -9.38
CA GLU A 136 0.73 15.00 -10.51
C GLU A 136 1.56 13.71 -10.60
N PRO A 137 1.42 12.91 -11.68
CA PRO A 137 0.33 12.96 -12.65
C PRO A 137 -1.05 12.80 -11.98
N GLY A 138 -2.13 13.16 -12.68
CA GLY A 138 -3.48 12.92 -12.19
C GLY A 138 -3.85 11.43 -12.23
N VAL A 139 -4.83 11.03 -11.43
CA VAL A 139 -5.35 9.66 -11.42
C VAL A 139 -6.14 9.37 -12.70
N ILE A 140 -5.95 8.17 -13.26
CA ILE A 140 -6.74 7.62 -14.36
C ILE A 140 -7.84 6.74 -13.75
N LEU A 141 -9.09 6.98 -14.14
CA LEU A 141 -10.24 6.17 -13.75
C LEU A 141 -10.68 5.33 -14.95
N GLU A 142 -10.17 4.11 -15.02
CA GLU A 142 -10.50 3.14 -16.06
C GLU A 142 -10.94 1.83 -15.41
N GLU A 143 -11.99 1.23 -15.98
CA GLU A 143 -12.39 -0.12 -15.60
C GLU A 143 -11.42 -1.14 -16.20
N VAL A 144 -11.08 -2.14 -15.41
CA VAL A 144 -10.23 -3.26 -15.80
C VAL A 144 -10.93 -4.57 -15.49
N GLU A 145 -10.62 -5.61 -16.27
CA GLU A 145 -11.13 -6.96 -16.03
C GLU A 145 -10.69 -7.49 -14.66
N ASP A 146 -11.52 -8.35 -14.06
CA ASP A 146 -11.28 -8.84 -12.69
C ASP A 146 -9.99 -9.67 -12.53
N ASP A 147 -9.46 -10.25 -13.62
CA ASP A 147 -8.19 -10.98 -13.65
C ASP A 147 -6.97 -10.10 -14.00
N SER A 148 -7.19 -8.79 -14.17
CA SER A 148 -6.12 -7.83 -14.43
C SER A 148 -5.23 -7.65 -13.21
N PRO A 149 -3.89 -7.51 -13.35
CA PRO A 149 -3.01 -7.15 -12.24
C PRO A 149 -3.26 -5.74 -11.69
N PHE A 150 -4.09 -4.95 -12.37
CA PHE A 150 -4.55 -3.63 -11.92
C PHE A 150 -5.88 -3.69 -11.14
N ALA A 151 -6.60 -4.82 -11.17
CA ALA A 151 -7.81 -5.02 -10.40
C ALA A 151 -7.46 -5.24 -8.93
N THR A 152 -7.63 -4.20 -8.11
CA THR A 152 -7.34 -4.28 -6.68
C THR A 152 -8.56 -4.75 -5.90
N THR A 153 -8.38 -5.84 -5.14
CA THR A 153 -9.36 -6.32 -4.17
C THR A 153 -8.76 -6.25 -2.76
N LEU A 154 -9.38 -5.44 -1.90
CA LEU A 154 -9.07 -5.41 -0.48
C LEU A 154 -9.89 -6.48 0.24
N LEU A 155 -9.19 -7.41 0.88
CA LEU A 155 -9.80 -8.41 1.72
C LEU A 155 -9.85 -7.90 3.17
N LEU A 156 -11.04 -7.88 3.76
CA LEU A 156 -11.26 -7.51 5.15
C LEU A 156 -11.93 -8.67 5.89
N GLU A 157 -11.26 -9.18 6.91
CA GLU A 157 -11.83 -10.21 7.79
C GLU A 157 -12.56 -9.55 8.95
N ARG A 158 -13.79 -9.99 9.20
CA ARG A 158 -14.60 -9.53 10.32
C ARG A 158 -15.57 -10.60 10.80
N SER A 159 -15.83 -10.58 12.09
CA SER A 159 -16.70 -11.54 12.77
C SER A 159 -18.14 -11.04 12.97
N ASP A 160 -18.40 -9.75 12.72
CA ASP A 160 -19.66 -9.07 13.07
C ASP A 160 -20.64 -8.88 11.91
N ARG A 161 -20.28 -9.29 10.68
CA ARG A 161 -21.11 -9.14 9.47
C ARG A 161 -21.00 -10.34 8.54
N PRO A 162 -22.04 -10.62 7.73
CA PRO A 162 -21.96 -11.64 6.69
C PRO A 162 -20.94 -11.24 5.62
N ALA A 163 -20.49 -12.23 4.85
CA ALA A 163 -19.66 -11.97 3.68
C ALA A 163 -20.40 -11.06 2.69
N GLU A 164 -19.73 -10.01 2.25
CA GLU A 164 -20.27 -8.97 1.39
C GLU A 164 -19.18 -8.52 0.41
N SER A 165 -19.57 -8.19 -0.83
CA SER A 165 -18.67 -7.56 -1.79
C SER A 165 -19.22 -6.19 -2.17
N LEU A 166 -18.36 -5.18 -2.10
CA LEU A 166 -18.68 -3.80 -2.45
C LEU A 166 -17.52 -3.16 -3.21
N ARG A 167 -17.76 -1.95 -3.71
CA ARG A 167 -16.73 -1.12 -4.33
C ARG A 167 -16.57 0.19 -3.58
N ASP A 168 -15.33 0.66 -3.46
CA ASP A 168 -15.03 1.98 -2.94
C ASP A 168 -15.38 3.09 -3.97
N PRO A 169 -15.30 4.37 -3.59
CA PRO A 169 -15.61 5.47 -4.52
C PRO A 169 -14.73 5.55 -5.77
N SER A 170 -13.56 4.88 -5.78
CA SER A 170 -12.65 4.79 -6.92
C SER A 170 -12.82 3.48 -7.72
N GLY A 171 -13.73 2.60 -7.29
CA GLY A 171 -14.07 1.34 -7.96
C GLY A 171 -13.34 0.10 -7.43
N HIS A 172 -12.44 0.26 -6.44
CA HIS A 172 -11.70 -0.87 -5.85
C HIS A 172 -12.64 -1.83 -5.15
N ARG A 173 -12.44 -3.12 -5.33
CA ARG A 173 -13.30 -4.13 -4.70
C ARG A 173 -12.92 -4.29 -3.23
N LEU A 174 -13.93 -4.38 -2.38
CA LEU A 174 -13.79 -4.79 -0.99
C LEU A 174 -14.53 -6.11 -0.83
N GLU A 175 -13.86 -7.11 -0.28
CA GLU A 175 -14.46 -8.38 0.10
C GLU A 175 -14.41 -8.53 1.60
N PHE A 176 -15.57 -8.74 2.21
CA PHE A 176 -15.67 -9.11 3.61
C PHE A 176 -15.75 -10.62 3.72
N ARG A 177 -14.83 -11.22 4.47
CA ARG A 177 -14.92 -12.65 4.83
C ARG A 177 -15.32 -12.78 6.28
N SER A 178 -16.24 -13.71 6.53
CA SER A 178 -16.52 -14.19 7.88
C SER A 178 -15.31 -15.00 8.36
N GLU A 179 -14.82 -14.72 9.57
CA GLU A 179 -13.85 -15.63 10.20
C GLU A 179 -14.43 -17.06 10.24
N PRO A 180 -13.63 -18.09 9.91
CA PRO A 180 -14.08 -19.46 10.11
C PRO A 180 -14.37 -19.65 11.59
N ALA A 181 -15.54 -20.20 11.93
CA ALA A 181 -15.86 -20.56 13.30
C ALA A 181 -14.73 -21.48 13.82
N VAL A 182 -14.04 -21.03 14.87
CA VAL A 182 -13.02 -21.86 15.52
C VAL A 182 -13.74 -23.08 16.09
N SER A 183 -13.54 -24.24 15.46
CA SER A 183 -14.04 -25.54 15.90
C SER A 183 -13.20 -26.10 17.03
#